data_AF-A0A8X6X0Q0-F1
#
_entry.id   AF-A0A8X6X0Q0-F1
#
_cell.length_a   1.000
_cell.length_b   1.000
_cell.length_c   1.000
_cell.angle_alpha   90.00
_cell.angle_beta   90.00
_cell.angle_gamma   90.00
#
_symmetry.space_group_name_H-M   'P 1'
#
loop_
_entity.id
_entity.type
_entity.pdbx_description
1 polymer ?
#
loop_
_entity_poly.entity_id
_entity_poly.type
_entity_poly.pdbx_seq_one_letter_code
_entity_poly.pdbx_strand_id
1 'polypeptide(L)'
;MKEGAFELGCWASNDSEEDQDMQMVLGLSWDVVSDELSCKLPSNLDCTQERPVTKWLQLFVINSVYDPIGFTVPALLLPKLLMQEAWRGKIGCDEVLPVELEHKYRLW
;
A
#
# COMPACT_ATOMS: atom_id res chain seq x y z
N MET A 1 21.47 -31.39 -0.15
CA MET A 1 20.89 -30.40 0.80
C MET A 1 20.60 -29.15 -0.01
N LYS A 2 19.34 -28.69 -0.05
CA LYS A 2 19.01 -27.41 -0.68
C LYS A 2 19.46 -26.31 0.27
N GLU A 3 20.39 -25.48 -0.18
CA GLU A 3 20.90 -24.34 0.58
C GLU A 3 19.76 -23.37 0.85
N GLY A 4 19.53 -23.07 2.13
CA GLY A 4 18.61 -22.03 2.54
C GLY A 4 19.25 -20.68 2.25
N ALA A 5 18.98 -20.11 1.09
CA ALA A 5 19.31 -18.73 0.78
C ALA A 5 18.34 -17.82 1.55
N PHE A 6 18.85 -17.07 2.52
CA PHE A 6 18.17 -15.88 3.01
C PHE A 6 18.63 -14.73 2.11
N GLU A 7 17.71 -14.17 1.33
CA GLU A 7 17.93 -12.88 0.67
C GLU A 7 17.95 -11.80 1.75
N LEU A 8 19.11 -11.63 2.37
CA LEU A 8 19.41 -10.47 3.18
C LEU A 8 19.38 -9.28 2.21
N GLY A 9 18.48 -8.32 2.44
CA GLY A 9 18.34 -7.12 1.62
C GLY A 9 19.72 -6.54 1.34
N CYS A 10 20.17 -6.65 0.09
CA CYS A 10 21.50 -6.25 -0.31
C CYS A 10 21.66 -4.78 0.04
N TRP A 11 22.62 -4.47 0.91
CA TRP A 11 23.19 -3.13 0.94
C TRP A 11 23.69 -2.88 -0.47
N ALA A 12 23.12 -1.89 -1.17
CA ALA A 12 23.56 -1.55 -2.51
C ALA A 12 25.06 -1.24 -2.45
N SER A 13 25.85 -2.10 -3.06
CA SER A 13 27.30 -1.92 -3.18
C SER A 13 27.53 -0.88 -4.27
N ASN A 14 28.47 0.03 -4.05
CA ASN A 14 28.86 1.04 -5.05
C ASN A 14 29.66 0.43 -6.23
N ASP A 15 29.73 -0.90 -6.33
CA ASP A 15 30.78 -1.66 -7.04
C ASP A 15 30.25 -2.67 -8.07
N SER A 16 28.98 -2.61 -8.47
CA SER A 16 28.45 -3.46 -9.55
C SER A 16 27.83 -2.62 -10.67
N GLU A 17 28.39 -2.74 -11.88
CA GLU A 17 27.98 -2.10 -13.15
C GLU A 17 26.56 -2.52 -13.65
N GLU A 18 25.74 -3.09 -12.79
CA GLU A 18 24.31 -3.22 -13.01
C GLU A 18 23.64 -2.12 -12.20
N ASP A 19 23.56 -0.92 -12.80
CA ASP A 19 22.70 0.16 -12.34
C ASP A 19 21.25 -0.36 -12.33
N GLN A 20 20.84 -0.99 -11.22
CA GLN A 20 19.42 -1.22 -10.98
C GLN A 20 18.83 0.13 -10.65
N ASP A 21 18.33 0.81 -11.69
CA ASP A 21 17.65 2.11 -11.61
C ASP A 21 16.59 2.11 -10.49
N MET A 22 15.96 0.95 -10.23
CA MET A 22 14.98 0.76 -9.16
C MET A 22 15.53 -0.10 -8.00
N GLN A 23 15.62 0.49 -6.82
CA GLN A 23 16.03 -0.16 -5.56
C GLN A 23 14.86 -0.28 -4.57
N MET A 24 14.95 -1.21 -3.61
CA MET A 24 13.96 -1.31 -2.52
C MET A 24 14.53 -0.71 -1.24
N VAL A 25 13.86 0.30 -0.68
CA VAL A 25 14.25 0.97 0.57
C VAL A 25 13.06 0.98 1.52
N LEU A 26 13.21 0.34 2.69
CA LEU A 26 12.18 0.30 3.75
C LEU A 26 10.80 -0.21 3.29
N GLY A 27 10.74 -1.03 2.23
CA GLY A 27 9.49 -1.53 1.64
C GLY A 27 8.89 -0.63 0.54
N LEU A 28 9.54 0.48 0.21
CA LEU A 28 9.24 1.35 -0.92
C LEU A 28 10.19 1.06 -2.08
N SER A 29 9.76 1.37 -3.31
CA SER A 29 10.63 1.32 -4.48
C SER A 29 11.21 2.72 -4.74
N TRP A 30 12.53 2.83 -4.83
CA TRP A 30 13.24 4.07 -5.08
C TRP A 30 13.87 4.01 -6.47
N ASP A 31 13.51 4.95 -7.33
CA ASP A 31 14.22 5.19 -8.59
C ASP A 31 15.39 6.13 -8.30
N VAL A 32 16.61 5.62 -8.45
CA VAL A 32 17.85 6.32 -8.11
C VAL A 32 18.20 7.37 -9.18
N VAL A 33 17.74 7.18 -10.42
CA VAL A 33 18.02 8.09 -11.53
C VAL A 33 17.14 9.34 -11.44
N SER A 34 15.86 9.16 -11.15
CA SER A 34 14.89 10.27 -11.00
C SER A 34 14.78 10.81 -9.57
N ASP A 35 15.39 10.11 -8.59
CA ASP A 35 15.25 10.37 -7.15
C ASP A 35 13.79 10.32 -6.66
N GLU A 36 13.02 9.33 -7.13
CA GLU A 36 11.60 9.19 -6.82
C GLU A 36 11.30 7.97 -5.95
N LEU A 37 10.60 8.19 -4.83
CA LEU A 37 10.08 7.11 -3.99
C LEU A 37 8.64 6.77 -4.38
N SER A 38 8.38 5.49 -4.61
CA SER A 38 7.10 4.93 -5.01
C SER A 38 6.63 3.84 -4.05
N CYS A 39 5.33 3.83 -3.77
CA CYS A 39 4.66 2.79 -3.00
C CYS A 39 3.69 2.04 -3.91
N LYS A 40 3.86 0.72 -4.03
CA LYS A 40 2.97 -0.10 -4.86
C LYS A 40 1.74 -0.51 -4.03
N LEU A 41 0.59 0.05 -4.41
CA LEU A 41 -0.70 -0.42 -3.90
C LEU A 41 -1.12 -1.71 -4.63
N PRO A 42 -1.87 -2.60 -3.97
CA PRO A 42 -2.26 -3.87 -4.55
C PRO A 42 -3.27 -3.64 -5.70
N SER A 43 -3.14 -4.43 -6.77
CA SER A 43 -3.91 -4.27 -8.01
C SER A 43 -5.42 -4.53 -7.87
N ASN A 44 -5.85 -5.13 -6.76
CA ASN A 44 -7.25 -5.27 -6.39
C ASN A 44 -7.89 -3.97 -5.88
N LEU A 45 -7.13 -2.87 -5.81
CA LEU A 45 -7.61 -1.50 -5.76
C LEU A 45 -8.26 -1.08 -7.09
N ASP A 46 -9.10 -1.95 -7.66
CA ASP A 46 -9.91 -1.58 -8.83
C ASP A 46 -10.93 -0.54 -8.36
N CYS A 47 -10.59 0.74 -8.54
CA CYS A 47 -11.48 1.87 -8.27
C CYS A 47 -12.66 1.94 -9.25
N THR A 48 -12.76 1.00 -10.18
CA THR A 48 -13.88 0.87 -11.11
C THR A 48 -15.18 0.60 -10.36
N GLN A 49 -16.28 1.22 -10.78
CA GLN A 49 -17.59 1.12 -10.12
C GLN A 49 -18.19 -0.30 -10.15
N GLU A 50 -17.54 -1.24 -10.83
CA GLU A 50 -18.06 -2.59 -11.06
C GLU A 50 -17.91 -3.53 -9.86
N ARG A 51 -17.00 -3.23 -8.92
CA ARG A 51 -16.76 -4.09 -7.74
C ARG A 51 -17.18 -3.39 -6.44
N PRO A 52 -18.03 -4.00 -5.60
CA PRO A 52 -18.42 -3.40 -4.33
C PRO A 52 -17.20 -3.27 -3.39
N VAL A 53 -17.05 -2.12 -2.75
CA VAL A 53 -16.00 -1.91 -1.75
C VAL A 53 -16.47 -2.43 -0.40
N THR A 54 -15.86 -3.51 0.08
CA THR A 54 -16.09 -4.03 1.43
C THR A 54 -15.17 -3.38 2.45
N LYS A 55 -15.57 -3.38 3.73
CA LYS A 55 -14.70 -2.93 4.82
C LYS A 55 -13.39 -3.74 4.88
N TRP A 56 -13.43 -5.04 4.59
CA TRP A 56 -12.23 -5.89 4.49
C TRP A 56 -11.29 -5.43 3.40
N LEU A 57 -11.80 -5.09 2.22
CA LEU A 57 -10.98 -4.60 1.11
C LEU A 57 -10.26 -3.32 1.50
N GLN A 58 -10.99 -2.37 2.11
CA GLN A 58 -10.40 -1.13 2.61
C GLN A 58 -9.30 -1.40 3.64
N LEU A 59 -9.52 -2.36 4.55
CA LEU A 59 -8.52 -2.73 5.57
C LEU A 59 -7.28 -3.33 4.95
N PHE A 60 -7.47 -4.24 4.00
CA PHE A 60 -6.39 -4.90 3.28
C PHE A 60 -5.52 -3.89 2.56
N VAL A 61 -6.13 -2.95 1.82
CA VAL A 61 -5.41 -1.88 1.13
C VAL A 61 -4.60 -1.03 2.09
N ILE A 62 -5.21 -0.53 3.17
CA ILE A 62 -4.52 0.33 4.15
C ILE A 62 -3.32 -0.38 4.79
N ASN A 63 -3.45 -1.68 5.09
CA ASN A 63 -2.41 -2.46 5.74
C ASN A 63 -1.38 -3.05 4.76
N SER A 64 -1.66 -3.03 3.46
CA SER A 64 -0.68 -3.47 2.45
C SER A 64 0.51 -2.52 2.35
N VAL A 65 0.35 -1.28 2.77
CA VAL A 65 1.42 -0.28 2.79
C VAL A 65 2.20 -0.38 4.11
N TYR A 66 3.42 -0.89 4.01
CA TYR A 66 4.37 -0.90 5.12
C TYR A 66 5.18 0.41 5.11
N ASP A 67 5.09 1.17 6.20
CA ASP A 67 5.70 2.49 6.29
C ASP A 67 6.29 2.74 7.68
N PRO A 68 7.54 2.31 7.91
CA PRO A 68 8.17 2.38 9.22
C PRO A 68 8.53 3.81 9.66
N ILE A 69 8.67 4.74 8.71
CA ILE A 69 9.09 6.13 8.96
C ILE A 69 7.95 7.15 8.80
N GLY A 70 6.79 6.73 8.30
CA GLY A 70 5.61 7.58 8.15
C GLY A 70 5.55 8.38 6.84
N PHE A 71 6.34 8.03 5.82
CA PHE A 71 6.39 8.75 4.55
C PHE A 71 5.05 8.75 3.79
N THR A 72 4.32 7.64 3.82
CA THR A 72 3.02 7.45 3.15
C THR A 72 1.82 7.91 3.98
N VAL A 73 2.04 8.35 5.23
CA VAL A 73 0.97 8.77 6.15
C VAL A 73 0.04 9.82 5.54
N PRO A 74 0.51 10.88 4.86
CA PRO A 74 -0.39 11.88 4.26
C PRO A 74 -1.31 11.27 3.19
N ALA A 75 -0.80 10.35 2.38
CA ALA A 75 -1.58 9.65 1.37
C ALA A 75 -2.60 8.70 2.02
N LEU A 76 -2.24 7.99 3.08
CA LEU A 76 -3.12 7.02 3.75
C LEU A 76 -4.06 7.62 4.81
N LEU A 77 -4.00 8.93 5.06
CA LEU A 77 -4.79 9.54 6.12
C LEU A 77 -6.29 9.42 5.86
N LEU A 78 -6.73 9.77 4.64
CA LEU A 78 -8.14 9.71 4.24
C LEU A 78 -8.75 8.30 4.36
N PRO A 79 -8.16 7.22 3.78
CA PRO A 79 -8.74 5.90 3.90
C PRO A 79 -8.72 5.39 5.35
N LYS A 80 -7.73 5.79 6.17
CA LYS A 80 -7.71 5.48 7.61
C LYS A 80 -8.85 6.17 8.37
N LEU A 81 -9.17 7.42 8.04
CA LEU A 81 -10.32 8.13 8.62
C LEU A 81 -11.65 7.49 8.21
N LEU A 82 -11.80 7.15 6.92
CA LEU A 82 -12.99 6.45 6.42
C LEU A 82 -13.16 5.07 7.08
N MET A 83 -12.06 4.37 7.32
CA MET A 83 -12.07 3.14 8.11
C MET A 83 -12.60 3.42 9.52
N GLN A 84 -12.09 4.44 10.22
CA GLN A 84 -12.60 4.78 11.55
C GLN A 84 -14.10 5.12 11.55
N GLU A 85 -14.60 5.82 10.52
CA GLU A 85 -16.04 6.05 10.32
C GLU A 85 -16.82 4.74 10.15
N ALA A 86 -16.31 3.80 9.35
CA ALA A 86 -16.93 2.51 9.15
C ALA A 86 -17.00 1.67 10.44
N TRP A 87 -15.97 1.76 11.30
CA TRP A 87 -15.96 1.12 12.61
C TRP A 87 -16.98 1.74 13.56
N ARG A 88 -17.09 3.08 13.58
CA ARG A 88 -18.14 3.79 14.36
C ARG A 88 -19.54 3.42 13.90
N GLY A 89 -19.72 3.19 12.59
CA GLY A 89 -20.95 2.70 11.99
C GLY A 89 -21.28 1.23 12.28
N LYS A 90 -20.39 0.49 12.98
CA LYS A 90 -20.51 -0.94 13.28
C LYS A 90 -20.71 -1.82 12.04
N ILE A 91 -20.18 -1.38 10.89
CA ILE A 91 -20.21 -2.15 9.64
C ILE A 91 -19.39 -3.43 9.83
N GLY A 92 -19.93 -4.57 9.43
CA GLY A 92 -19.27 -5.86 9.44
C GLY A 92 -18.03 -5.87 8.54
N CYS A 93 -17.06 -6.73 8.81
CA CYS A 93 -15.83 -6.75 8.02
C CYS A 93 -16.08 -7.12 6.55
N ASP A 94 -16.92 -8.13 6.28
CA ASP A 94 -17.26 -8.57 4.91
C ASP A 94 -18.44 -7.79 4.30
N GLU A 95 -18.93 -6.76 5.00
CA GLU A 95 -20.05 -5.95 4.57
C GLU A 95 -19.59 -4.84 3.61
N VAL A 96 -20.46 -4.51 2.65
CA VAL A 96 -20.24 -3.43 1.68
C VAL A 96 -20.35 -2.09 2.42
N LEU A 97 -19.47 -1.15 2.07
CA LEU A 97 -19.54 0.20 2.61
C LEU A 97 -20.84 0.90 2.19
N PRO A 98 -21.48 1.68 3.07
CA PRO A 98 -22.53 2.61 2.70
C PRO A 98 -22.08 3.51 1.55
N VAL A 99 -23.02 3.84 0.66
CA VAL A 99 -22.78 4.60 -0.59
C VAL A 99 -21.94 5.86 -0.35
N GLU A 100 -22.19 6.58 0.73
CA GLU A 100 -21.45 7.79 1.08
C GLU A 100 -19.97 7.53 1.39
N LEU A 101 -19.67 6.46 2.15
CA LEU A 101 -18.29 6.08 2.50
C LEU A 101 -17.56 5.47 1.30
N GLU A 102 -18.27 4.65 0.52
CA GLU A 102 -17.74 4.10 -0.72
C GLU A 102 -17.36 5.21 -1.71
N HIS A 103 -18.24 6.21 -1.88
CA HIS A 103 -17.98 7.33 -2.77
C HIS A 103 -16.74 8.12 -2.34
N LYS A 104 -16.62 8.45 -1.05
CA LYS A 104 -15.42 9.11 -0.51
C LYS A 104 -14.16 8.28 -0.70
N TYR A 105 -14.25 6.96 -0.51
CA TYR A 105 -13.11 6.06 -0.67
C TYR A 105 -12.64 5.96 -2.12
N ARG A 106 -13.55 6.02 -3.10
CA ARG A 106 -13.20 5.99 -4.53
C ARG A 106 -12.65 7.32 -5.06
N LEU A 107 -12.92 8.42 -4.35
CA LEU A 107 -12.36 9.74 -4.68
C LEU A 107 -10.95 9.93 -4.13
N TRP A 108 -10.59 9.17 -3.10
CA TRP A 108 -9.23 9.06 -2.60
C TRP A 108 -8.38 8.25 -3.59
#